data_AF-A0A1J0ACH3-F1
#
_entry.id   AF-A0A1J0ACH3-F1
#
_cell.length_a   1.000
_cell.length_b   1.000
_cell.length_c   1.000
_cell.angle_alpha   90.00
_cell.angle_beta   90.00
_cell.angle_gamma   90.00
#
_symmetry.space_group_name_H-M   'P 1'
#
loop_
_entity.id
_entity.type
_entity.pdbx_description
1 polymer ?
#
loop_
_entity_poly.entity_id
_entity_poly.type
_entity_poly.pdbx_seq_one_letter_code
_entity_poly.pdbx_strand_id
1 'polypeptide(L)'
;MKFRPHLYRWVFLLGWLWLGLTVPPVVQAIPRTYAPVDIAPFRNESDPNPLLLAIRTLGKREGAFPEGLRSETLTVNYVSPERAVVELTVNGLADDSVAALRYRLEMRLRQDRWVLVAAGRQNRCRRTPNPQLWTGQICP
;
A
#
# COMPACT_ATOMS: atom_id res chain seq x y z
N MET A 1 -18.27 17.52 75.94
CA MET A 1 -17.84 17.94 74.59
C MET A 1 -19.05 17.88 73.67
N LYS A 2 -19.37 18.99 73.01
CA LYS A 2 -20.67 19.27 72.36
C LYS A 2 -20.45 19.21 70.84
N PHE A 3 -20.87 18.12 70.19
CA PHE A 3 -20.87 18.01 68.73
C PHE A 3 -22.22 18.51 68.20
N ARG A 4 -22.18 19.51 67.32
CA ARG A 4 -23.30 19.87 66.44
C ARG A 4 -22.88 19.64 64.98
N PRO A 5 -23.76 19.08 64.15
CA PRO A 5 -23.49 18.80 62.75
C PRO A 5 -23.88 20.00 61.87
N HIS A 6 -23.22 20.16 60.73
CA HIS A 6 -23.75 20.96 59.63
C HIS A 6 -23.63 20.18 58.32
N LEU A 7 -24.79 19.82 57.78
CA LEU A 7 -25.00 19.47 56.39
C LEU A 7 -24.60 20.65 55.51
N TYR A 8 -23.90 20.38 54.41
CA TYR A 8 -24.08 21.11 53.15
C TYR A 8 -23.89 20.15 51.97
N ARG A 9 -24.94 20.04 51.16
CA ARG A 9 -25.10 19.31 49.90
C ARG A 9 -25.36 20.38 48.85
N TRP A 10 -24.61 20.44 47.73
CA TRP A 10 -24.94 20.99 46.38
C TRP A 10 -23.68 20.73 45.50
N VAL A 11 -23.61 19.73 44.61
CA VAL A 11 -24.04 19.62 43.19
C VAL A 11 -23.34 20.59 42.22
N PHE A 12 -23.07 20.08 41.00
CA PHE A 12 -22.63 20.68 39.72
C PHE A 12 -21.18 20.32 39.30
N LEU A 13 -21.00 19.26 38.50
CA LEU A 13 -21.08 19.22 37.02
C LEU A 13 -19.96 20.02 36.36
N LEU A 14 -18.92 19.33 35.89
CA LEU A 14 -18.14 19.72 34.71
C LEU A 14 -17.65 18.44 34.03
N GLY A 15 -18.55 17.82 33.26
CA GLY A 15 -18.19 16.79 32.30
C GLY A 15 -17.40 17.43 31.16
N TRP A 16 -16.09 17.19 31.15
CA TRP A 16 -15.25 17.53 30.00
C TRP A 16 -15.47 16.47 28.92
N LEU A 17 -16.40 16.74 28.00
CA LEU A 17 -16.49 16.06 26.72
C LEU A 17 -15.25 16.43 25.90
N TRP A 18 -14.20 15.63 26.04
CA TRP A 18 -13.15 15.55 25.03
C TRP A 18 -13.76 14.91 23.77
N LEU A 19 -14.29 15.75 22.89
CA LEU A 19 -14.50 15.39 21.49
C LEU A 19 -13.11 15.19 20.88
N GLY A 20 -12.55 14.00 21.08
CA GLY A 20 -11.36 13.55 20.40
C GLY A 20 -11.63 13.58 18.90
N LEU A 21 -11.04 14.55 18.21
CA LEU A 21 -10.86 14.50 16.77
C LEU A 21 -10.03 13.24 16.47
N THR A 22 -10.70 12.11 16.26
CA THR A 22 -10.04 10.93 15.70
C THR A 22 -9.68 11.29 14.27
N VAL A 23 -8.44 11.73 14.07
CA VAL A 23 -7.90 11.86 12.71
C VAL A 23 -7.99 10.47 12.08
N PRO A 24 -8.79 10.28 11.01
CA PRO A 24 -8.85 8.98 10.37
C PRO A 24 -7.44 8.61 9.91
N PRO A 25 -7.02 7.35 10.07
CA PRO A 25 -5.72 6.93 9.56
C PRO A 25 -5.69 7.23 8.07
N VAL A 26 -4.72 8.03 7.63
CA VAL A 26 -4.50 8.33 6.20
C VAL A 26 -4.49 7.00 5.45
N VAL A 27 -5.53 6.74 4.66
CA VAL A 27 -5.51 5.65 3.68
C VAL A 27 -4.45 6.05 2.68
N GLN A 28 -3.29 5.41 2.74
CA GLN A 28 -2.20 5.70 1.82
C GLN A 28 -2.68 5.46 0.39
N ALA A 29 -2.82 6.55 -0.35
CA ALA A 29 -3.11 6.52 -1.77
C ALA A 29 -1.83 6.19 -2.53
N ILE A 30 -1.95 5.33 -3.53
CA ILE A 30 -0.91 5.13 -4.54
C ILE A 30 -0.56 6.50 -5.16
N PRO A 31 0.73 6.85 -5.36
CA PRO A 31 1.09 8.12 -5.96
C PRO A 31 0.42 8.30 -7.33
N ARG A 32 -0.04 9.52 -7.64
CA ARG A 32 -0.78 9.82 -8.90
C ARG A 32 0.00 9.50 -10.19
N THR A 33 1.32 9.33 -10.08
CA THR A 33 2.19 8.96 -11.19
C THR A 33 2.07 7.48 -11.59
N TYR A 34 1.40 6.65 -10.79
CA TYR A 34 1.07 5.27 -11.10
C TYR A 34 -0.33 5.15 -11.67
N ALA A 35 -0.51 4.31 -12.69
CA ALA A 35 -1.83 3.84 -13.06
C ALA A 35 -2.37 2.89 -11.98
N PRO A 36 -3.62 3.03 -11.54
CA PRO A 36 -4.21 2.14 -10.56
C PRO A 36 -4.31 0.72 -11.10
N VAL A 37 -4.06 -0.25 -10.23
CA VAL A 37 -4.23 -1.67 -10.51
C VAL A 37 -5.41 -2.18 -9.70
N ASP A 38 -6.33 -2.90 -10.35
CA ASP A 38 -7.44 -3.53 -9.64
C ASP A 38 -6.92 -4.62 -8.69
N ILE A 39 -7.27 -4.47 -7.41
CA ILE A 39 -6.93 -5.39 -6.33
C ILE A 39 -8.11 -6.26 -5.90
N ALA A 40 -9.29 -6.10 -6.51
CA ALA A 40 -10.48 -6.87 -6.16
C ALA A 40 -10.25 -8.39 -6.12
N PRO A 41 -9.49 -9.00 -7.05
CA PRO A 41 -9.19 -10.43 -7.01
C PRO A 41 -8.38 -10.89 -5.79
N PHE A 42 -7.71 -9.97 -5.09
CA PHE A 42 -6.75 -10.27 -4.03
C PHE A 42 -7.21 -9.78 -2.65
N ARG A 43 -8.42 -9.23 -2.50
CA ARG A 43 -8.89 -8.63 -1.23
C ARG A 43 -8.90 -9.59 -0.05
N ASN A 44 -9.04 -10.89 -0.32
CA ASN A 44 -9.07 -11.94 0.70
C ASN A 44 -7.71 -12.63 0.89
N GLU A 45 -6.69 -12.27 0.11
CA GLU A 45 -5.35 -12.81 0.28
C GLU A 45 -4.62 -12.09 1.42
N SER A 46 -3.91 -12.86 2.25
CA SER A 46 -3.07 -12.33 3.32
C SER A 46 -1.90 -13.24 3.60
N ASP A 47 -0.78 -12.71 4.11
CA ASP A 47 0.39 -13.49 4.48
C ASP A 47 1.18 -12.85 5.63
N PRO A 48 1.81 -13.64 6.53
CA PRO A 48 2.74 -13.09 7.52
C PRO A 48 3.96 -12.39 6.90
N ASN A 49 4.34 -12.75 5.67
CA ASN A 49 5.44 -12.16 4.92
C ASN A 49 4.90 -11.32 3.74
N PRO A 50 5.18 -10.00 3.69
CA PRO A 50 4.66 -9.13 2.64
C PRO A 50 5.22 -9.47 1.25
N LEU A 51 6.44 -10.00 1.16
CA LEU A 51 7.04 -10.42 -0.11
C LEU A 51 6.31 -11.63 -0.70
N LEU A 52 5.89 -12.60 0.13
CA LEU A 52 5.15 -13.76 -0.35
C LEU A 52 3.74 -13.37 -0.83
N LEU A 53 3.09 -12.42 -0.15
CA LEU A 53 1.83 -11.85 -0.64
C LEU A 53 2.03 -11.13 -1.99
N ALA A 54 3.11 -10.37 -2.15
CA ALA A 54 3.42 -9.70 -3.41
C ALA A 54 3.64 -10.68 -4.57
N ILE A 55 4.37 -11.76 -4.34
CA ILE A 55 4.61 -12.79 -5.36
C ILE A 55 3.31 -13.47 -5.77
N ARG A 56 2.41 -13.80 -4.83
CA ARG A 56 1.13 -14.45 -5.18
C ARG A 56 0.16 -13.52 -5.92
N THR A 57 0.22 -12.23 -5.62
CA THR A 57 -0.63 -11.22 -6.28
C THR A 57 -0.12 -10.84 -7.67
N LEU A 58 1.20 -10.70 -7.85
CA LEU A 58 1.82 -10.27 -9.11
C LEU A 58 2.23 -11.44 -10.03
N GLY A 59 2.69 -12.55 -9.46
CA GLY A 59 3.19 -13.73 -10.19
C GLY A 59 2.13 -14.46 -11.00
N LYS A 60 0.84 -14.17 -10.80
CA LYS A 60 -0.26 -14.69 -11.62
C LYS A 60 -0.41 -13.98 -12.98
N ARG A 61 0.34 -12.90 -13.27
CA ARG A 61 0.08 -12.04 -14.43
C ARG A 61 0.94 -12.25 -15.68
N GLU A 62 2.11 -12.88 -15.61
CA GLU A 62 2.94 -13.13 -16.80
C GLU A 62 3.39 -14.59 -16.84
N GLY A 63 3.21 -15.21 -18.01
CA GLY A 63 3.38 -16.66 -18.22
C GLY A 63 4.77 -17.18 -17.85
N ALA A 64 4.82 -18.48 -17.54
CA ALA A 64 5.97 -19.18 -16.97
C ALA A 64 7.21 -19.32 -17.88
N PHE A 65 7.22 -18.69 -19.06
CA PHE A 65 8.28 -18.81 -20.06
C PHE A 65 8.61 -17.43 -20.65
N PRO A 66 9.57 -16.68 -20.10
CA PRO A 66 9.98 -15.42 -20.69
C PRO A 66 10.86 -15.67 -21.92
N GLU A 67 10.40 -15.24 -23.09
CA GLU A 67 11.26 -14.97 -24.24
C GLU A 67 12.14 -13.73 -23.89
N GLY A 68 13.47 -13.89 -23.84
CA GLY A 68 14.43 -12.79 -23.64
C GLY A 68 15.16 -12.74 -22.27
N LEU A 69 16.08 -11.77 -22.12
CA LEU A 69 16.86 -11.50 -20.90
C LEU A 69 16.01 -10.76 -19.84
N ARG A 70 14.95 -11.41 -19.35
CA ARG A 70 14.08 -10.87 -18.31
C ARG A 70 14.82 -10.82 -16.97
N SER A 71 14.79 -9.68 -16.30
CA SER A 71 15.26 -9.54 -14.92
C SER A 71 14.16 -8.97 -14.03
N GLU A 72 14.01 -9.58 -12.86
CA GLU A 72 13.04 -9.14 -11.85
C GLU A 72 13.77 -8.71 -10.58
N THR A 73 13.29 -7.64 -9.97
CA THR A 73 13.78 -7.16 -8.69
C THR A 73 12.60 -6.84 -7.80
N LEU A 74 12.55 -7.51 -6.65
CA LEU A 74 11.50 -7.33 -5.66
C LEU A 74 12.12 -6.73 -4.40
N THR A 75 11.59 -5.61 -3.93
CA THR A 75 12.05 -4.93 -2.71
C THR A 75 10.87 -4.67 -1.78
N VAL A 76 11.14 -4.70 -0.48
CA VAL A 76 10.17 -4.31 0.56
C VAL A 76 10.74 -3.15 1.37
N ASN A 77 9.91 -2.13 1.58
CA ASN A 77 10.20 -1.00 2.45
C ASN A 77 9.13 -0.91 3.55
N TYR A 78 9.54 -1.09 4.81
CA TYR A 78 8.65 -0.95 5.96
C TYR A 78 8.56 0.53 6.35
N VAL A 79 7.48 1.19 5.96
CA VAL A 79 7.25 2.61 6.26
C VAL A 79 6.92 2.82 7.75
N SER A 80 6.32 1.82 8.39
CA SER A 80 6.05 1.78 9.83
C SER A 80 5.74 0.33 10.24
N PRO A 81 5.62 -0.01 11.55
CA PRO A 81 5.31 -1.38 11.98
C PRO A 81 4.05 -1.99 11.34
N GLU A 82 3.04 -1.16 11.03
CA GLU A 82 1.80 -1.62 10.40
C GLU A 82 1.73 -1.42 8.88
N ARG A 83 2.80 -0.90 8.24
CA ARG A 83 2.76 -0.49 6.82
C ARG A 83 4.01 -0.89 6.08
N ALA A 84 3.81 -1.54 4.94
CA ALA A 84 4.89 -1.94 4.04
C ALA A 84 4.54 -1.55 2.61
N VAL A 85 5.56 -1.18 1.86
CA VAL A 85 5.49 -0.96 0.42
C VAL A 85 6.35 -2.02 -0.23
N VAL A 86 5.77 -2.78 -1.15
CA VAL A 86 6.52 -3.73 -1.97
C VAL A 86 6.59 -3.19 -3.39
N GLU A 87 7.80 -3.14 -3.95
CA GLU A 87 8.02 -2.75 -5.35
C GLU A 87 8.60 -3.92 -6.14
N LEU A 88 7.94 -4.29 -7.24
CA LEU A 88 8.43 -5.26 -8.21
C LEU A 88 8.80 -4.50 -9.48
N THR A 89 10.05 -4.59 -9.91
CA THR A 89 10.50 -4.09 -11.20
C THR A 89 10.83 -5.26 -12.12
N VAL A 90 10.28 -5.26 -13.33
CA VAL A 90 10.55 -6.23 -14.39
C VAL A 90 11.17 -5.50 -15.57
N ASN A 91 12.35 -5.93 -16.01
CA ASN A 91 13.03 -5.39 -17.18
C ASN A 91 13.14 -6.46 -18.27
N GLY A 92 13.42 -6.03 -19.50
CA GLY A 92 13.67 -6.95 -20.62
C GLY A 92 12.40 -7.64 -21.11
N LEU A 93 11.26 -6.93 -21.06
CA LEU A 93 9.97 -7.42 -21.56
C LEU A 93 10.03 -7.64 -23.07
N ALA A 94 9.31 -8.65 -23.56
CA ALA A 94 9.23 -8.97 -25.00
C ALA A 94 8.50 -7.89 -25.83
N ASP A 95 7.63 -7.12 -25.18
CA ASP A 95 6.90 -5.99 -25.77
C ASP A 95 7.87 -4.94 -26.36
N ASP A 96 7.63 -4.55 -27.61
CA ASP A 96 8.46 -3.63 -28.39
C ASP A 96 8.20 -2.14 -28.10
N SER A 97 7.18 -1.86 -27.30
CA SER A 97 6.73 -0.54 -26.88
C SER A 97 7.09 -0.30 -25.40
N VAL A 98 7.12 -1.36 -24.58
CA VAL A 98 7.46 -1.32 -23.16
C VAL A 98 8.89 -1.80 -22.89
N ALA A 99 9.71 -0.98 -22.23
CA ALA A 99 11.08 -1.32 -21.85
C ALA A 99 11.14 -2.04 -20.50
N ALA A 100 10.30 -1.60 -19.55
CA ALA A 100 10.23 -2.14 -18.20
C ALA A 100 8.88 -1.84 -17.55
N LEU A 101 8.51 -2.66 -16.58
CA LEU A 101 7.34 -2.50 -15.72
C LEU A 101 7.77 -2.34 -14.26
N ARG A 102 7.03 -1.53 -13.53
CA ARG A 102 7.15 -1.41 -12.08
C ARG A 102 5.77 -1.48 -11.45
N TYR A 103 5.60 -2.42 -10.53
CA TYR A 103 4.44 -2.49 -9.66
C TYR A 103 4.80 -1.95 -8.29
N ARG A 104 3.85 -1.25 -7.68
CA ARG A 104 3.92 -0.79 -6.30
C ARG A 104 2.70 -1.28 -5.56
N LEU A 105 2.93 -2.01 -4.47
CA LEU A 105 1.89 -2.58 -3.62
C LEU A 105 1.96 -1.90 -2.25
N GLU A 106 0.88 -1.25 -1.86
CA GLU A 106 0.72 -0.70 -0.52
C GLU A 106 0.04 -1.75 0.35
N MET A 107 0.69 -2.12 1.45
CA MET A 107 0.25 -3.18 2.36
C MET A 107 0.04 -2.66 3.77
N ARG A 108 -0.91 -3.28 4.46
CA ARG A 108 -1.18 -3.01 5.87
C ARG A 108 -1.16 -4.29 6.68
N LEU A 109 -0.59 -4.23 7.88
CA LEU A 109 -0.65 -5.33 8.82
C LEU A 109 -2.03 -5.35 9.50
N ARG A 110 -2.69 -6.51 9.49
CA ARG A 110 -3.96 -6.76 10.20
C ARG A 110 -3.89 -8.14 10.83
N GLN A 111 -4.09 -8.23 12.14
CA GLN A 111 -4.08 -9.52 12.88
C GLN A 111 -2.84 -10.36 12.53
N ASP A 112 -1.65 -9.75 12.61
CA ASP A 112 -0.34 -10.35 12.29
C ASP A 112 -0.16 -10.85 10.85
N ARG A 113 -1.01 -10.40 9.92
CA ARG A 113 -0.89 -10.73 8.50
C ARG A 113 -0.94 -9.47 7.65
N TRP A 114 -0.08 -9.41 6.64
CA TRP A 114 -0.12 -8.36 5.64
C TRP A 114 -1.31 -8.58 4.72
N VAL A 115 -2.00 -7.50 4.39
CA VAL A 115 -3.06 -7.45 3.39
C VAL A 115 -2.76 -6.35 2.38
N LEU A 116 -3.16 -6.57 1.13
CA LEU A 116 -3.03 -5.57 0.07
C LEU A 116 -4.14 -4.53 0.21
N VAL A 117 -3.78 -3.25 0.30
CA VAL A 117 -4.76 -2.15 0.42
C VAL A 117 -4.82 -1.27 -0.83
N ALA A 118 -3.75 -1.18 -1.60
CA ALA A 118 -3.74 -0.53 -2.91
C ALA A 118 -2.60 -1.05 -3.78
N ALA A 119 -2.76 -0.95 -5.10
CA ALA A 119 -1.72 -1.30 -6.05
C ALA A 119 -1.68 -0.30 -7.22
N GLY A 120 -0.48 -0.09 -7.75
CA GLY A 120 -0.25 0.75 -8.92
C GLY A 120 0.80 0.18 -9.85
N ARG A 121 0.77 0.61 -11.11
CA ARG A 121 1.72 0.25 -12.16
C ARG A 121 2.32 1.49 -12.82
N GLN A 122 3.60 1.41 -13.15
CA GLN A 122 4.28 2.27 -14.10
C GLN A 122 5.00 1.44 -15.15
N ASN A 123 5.27 2.05 -16.29
CA ASN A 123 6.10 1.51 -17.35
C ASN A 123 7.15 2.54 -17.76
N ARG A 124 8.29 2.04 -18.24
CA ARG A 124 9.22 2.81 -19.08
C ARG A 124 8.93 2.46 -20.53
N CYS A 125 8.76 3.46 -21.38
CA CYS A 125 8.40 3.26 -22.78
C CYS A 125 9.62 3.36 -23.68
N ARG A 126 9.74 2.46 -24.66
CA ARG A 126 10.88 2.43 -25.59
C ARG A 126 10.82 3.58 -26.60
N ARG A 127 9.61 3.90 -27.08
CA ARG A 127 9.35 4.83 -28.20
C ARG A 127 9.09 6.28 -27.79
N THR A 128 9.38 6.66 -26.55
CA THR A 128 9.19 8.04 -26.07
C THR A 128 10.49 8.85 -26.13
N PRO A 129 10.42 10.20 -26.22
CA PRO A 129 11.60 11.06 -26.22
C PRO A 129 12.52 10.88 -25.00
N ASN A 130 11.98 10.42 -23.87
CA ASN A 130 12.76 10.10 -22.68
C ASN A 130 12.43 8.69 -22.15
N PRO A 131 13.10 7.64 -22.68
CA PRO A 131 12.79 6.23 -22.37
C PRO A 131 13.18 5.80 -20.94
N GLN A 132 13.84 6.67 -20.17
CA GLN A 132 14.19 6.40 -18.78
C GLN A 132 13.11 6.83 -17.79
N LEU A 133 12.13 7.65 -18.22
CA LEU A 133 11.05 8.11 -17.36
C LEU A 133 10.02 7.02 -17.12
N TRP A 134 9.60 6.90 -15.87
CA TRP A 134 8.47 6.09 -15.47
C TRP A 134 7.17 6.87 -15.70
N THR A 135 6.20 6.23 -16.33
CA THR A 135 4.87 6.79 -16.53
C THR A 135 3.79 5.78 -16.18
N GLY A 136 2.67 6.26 -15.67
CA GLY A 136 1.45 5.46 -15.52
C GLY A 136 0.62 5.40 -16.82
N GLN A 137 0.99 6.17 -17.85
CA GLN A 137 0.29 6.16 -19.13
C GLN A 137 0.69 4.94 -19.98
N ILE A 138 -0.20 4.55 -20.88
CA ILE A 138 0.07 3.50 -21.88
C ILE A 138 1.23 3.97 -22.78
N CYS A 139 2.15 3.07 -23.11
CA CYS A 139 3.22 3.38 -24.05
C CYS A 139 2.68 3.57 -25.48
N PRO A 140 3.19 4.55 -26.23
CA PRO A 140 2.80 4.79 -27.63
C PRO A 140 3.32 3.70 -28.57
#